data_AF-A0A183HFC6-F1
#
_entry.id   AF-A0A183HFC6-F1
#
_cell.length_a   1.000
_cell.length_b   1.000
_cell.length_c   1.000
_cell.angle_alpha   90.00
_cell.angle_beta   90.00
_cell.angle_gamma   90.00
#
_symmetry.space_group_name_H-M   'P 1'
#
loop_
_entity.id
_entity.type
_entity.pdbx_description
1 polymer ?
#
loop_
_entity_poly.entity_id
_entity_poly.type
_entity_poly.pdbx_seq_one_letter_code
_entity_poly.pdbx_strand_id
1 'polypeptide(L)'
;RTVDIKKHGISVDNTDHLQWETIRERVIRAGTLQKLVECLISDDMLMDSRHFNVFFATYRSFATCSSVLELLLQRYVSLEMNSLVIGKAKAATLQCSLRSVIMCWLEMYPEDFNEPSADFATLMRLIEFGRIHKITDMRTKARQLRETYKRQIMDGRYLAQIPSMEQYVFNIGYDAPDFDTCVQRANMFDIGRENCVQIAEQLTFWDAELFKELLPQQCQGCVWNKRNKLGPETVYTVRATIDQVSLIYTKKKKKILRVYFQ
;
A
#
# COMPACT_ATOMS: atom_id res chain seq x y z
N ARG A 1 13.50 37.99 32.18
CA ARG A 1 13.51 38.61 33.53
C ARG A 1 13.08 37.54 34.51
N THR A 2 13.96 37.30 35.47
CA THR A 2 13.97 36.29 36.53
C THR A 2 12.81 36.42 37.50
N VAL A 3 12.26 35.30 37.99
CA VAL A 3 11.63 35.23 39.33
C VAL A 3 11.97 33.88 39.97
N ASP A 4 12.27 33.99 41.25
CA ASP A 4 13.09 33.15 42.11
C ASP A 4 12.54 31.79 42.53
N ILE A 5 13.50 30.90 42.80
CA ILE A 5 13.33 29.63 43.50
C ILE A 5 13.40 29.89 45.01
N LYS A 6 12.33 29.57 45.74
CA LYS A 6 12.39 29.33 47.19
C LYS A 6 11.81 27.95 47.52
N LYS A 7 12.70 27.04 47.95
CA LYS A 7 12.35 25.82 48.70
C LYS A 7 12.08 26.20 50.15
N HIS A 8 11.06 25.62 50.78
CA HIS A 8 11.16 24.69 51.91
C HIS A 8 9.77 24.39 52.49
N GLY A 9 9.46 23.11 52.66
CA GLY A 9 8.25 22.62 53.34
C GLY A 9 7.96 21.17 52.93
N ILE A 10 8.60 20.21 53.60
CA ILE A 10 8.27 18.78 53.47
C ILE A 10 7.06 18.52 54.38
N SER A 11 5.93 18.14 53.79
CA SER A 11 4.87 17.39 54.47
C SER A 11 3.96 16.70 53.44
N VAL A 12 4.14 15.38 53.34
CA VAL A 12 3.12 14.33 53.24
C VAL A 12 1.86 14.66 52.42
N ASP A 13 1.89 14.36 51.12
CA ASP A 13 1.02 13.37 50.46
C ASP A 13 1.33 13.45 48.96
N ASN A 14 2.25 12.60 48.48
CA ASN A 14 2.47 12.46 47.03
C ASN A 14 1.37 11.54 46.47
N THR A 15 0.12 11.99 46.61
CA THR A 15 -0.99 11.42 45.86
C THR A 15 -0.78 11.86 44.43
N ASP A 16 -0.39 10.92 43.57
CA ASP A 16 -0.35 11.11 42.12
C ASP A 16 -1.75 11.54 41.65
N HIS A 17 -2.00 12.84 41.62
CA HIS A 17 -3.21 13.40 41.07
C HIS A 17 -3.17 13.11 39.56
N LEU A 18 -4.03 12.21 39.09
CA LEU A 18 -4.20 12.00 37.66
C LEU A 18 -4.58 13.35 37.02
N GLN A 19 -3.66 13.89 36.24
CA GLN A 19 -3.91 15.04 35.39
C GLN A 19 -4.59 14.54 34.12
N TRP A 20 -5.82 14.98 33.90
CA TRP A 20 -6.57 14.70 32.68
C TRP A 20 -6.68 15.98 31.87
N GLU A 21 -6.28 15.94 30.61
CA GLU A 21 -6.53 17.01 29.65
C GLU A 21 -7.59 16.54 28.65
N THR A 22 -8.64 17.34 28.47
CA THR A 22 -9.64 17.08 27.43
C THR A 22 -9.12 17.63 26.11
N ILE A 23 -8.55 16.76 25.29
CA ILE A 23 -8.07 17.11 23.96
C ILE A 23 -9.23 16.98 22.96
N ARG A 24 -9.63 18.10 22.34
CA ARG A 24 -10.60 18.08 21.24
C ARG A 24 -9.91 17.69 19.95
N GLU A 25 -10.14 16.46 19.50
CA GLU A 25 -9.61 15.97 18.23
C GLU A 25 -10.53 16.34 17.06
N ARG A 26 -9.95 16.84 15.96
CA ARG A 26 -10.68 17.16 14.73
C ARG A 26 -11.01 15.86 13.99
N VAL A 27 -12.30 15.59 13.80
CA VAL A 27 -12.78 14.41 13.06
C VAL A 27 -13.39 14.81 11.73
N ILE A 28 -12.85 14.27 10.64
CA ILE A 28 -13.39 14.45 9.29
C ILE A 28 -14.50 13.42 9.07
N ARG A 29 -15.74 13.87 8.90
CA ARG A 29 -16.89 12.98 8.63
C ARG A 29 -17.12 12.75 7.14
N ALA A 30 -17.02 13.81 6.35
CA ALA A 30 -17.19 13.80 4.90
C ALA A 30 -16.55 15.05 4.31
N GLY A 31 -16.23 15.02 3.01
CA GLY A 31 -15.70 16.16 2.28
C GLY A 31 -15.58 15.84 0.80
N THR A 32 -15.42 16.87 -0.02
CA THR A 32 -15.00 16.68 -1.42
C THR A 32 -13.58 16.16 -1.46
N LEU A 33 -13.17 15.50 -2.56
CA LEU A 33 -11.80 15.01 -2.72
C LEU A 33 -10.77 16.13 -2.47
N GLN A 34 -11.02 17.33 -3.01
CA GLN A 34 -10.19 18.50 -2.79
C GLN A 34 -10.05 18.84 -1.30
N LYS A 35 -11.15 18.84 -0.53
CA LYS A 35 -11.10 19.12 0.92
C LYS A 35 -10.40 18.03 1.71
N LEU A 36 -10.53 16.76 1.30
CA LEU A 36 -9.80 15.66 1.91
C LEU A 36 -8.29 15.76 1.67
N VAL A 37 -7.89 16.12 0.45
CA VAL A 37 -6.47 16.40 0.12
C VAL A 37 -5.98 17.64 0.87
N GLU A 38 -6.83 18.66 1.06
CA GLU A 38 -6.47 19.85 1.84
C GLU A 38 -6.13 19.50 3.29
N CYS A 39 -6.86 18.56 3.88
CA CYS A 39 -6.69 18.09 5.26
C CYS A 39 -5.48 17.17 5.46
N LEU A 40 -4.72 16.80 4.42
CA LEU A 40 -3.44 16.09 4.56
C LEU A 40 -2.38 16.95 5.28
N ILE A 41 -2.61 18.25 5.34
CA ILE A 41 -1.80 19.19 6.11
C ILE A 41 -2.67 19.74 7.24
N SER A 42 -2.15 19.60 8.46
CA SER A 42 -2.73 20.08 9.71
C SER A 42 -2.64 21.61 9.82
N ASP A 43 -3.33 22.16 10.82
CA ASP A 43 -3.35 23.62 11.07
C ASP A 43 -1.97 24.15 11.51
N ASP A 44 -1.09 23.27 12.01
CA ASP A 44 0.33 23.52 12.29
C ASP A 44 1.23 23.53 11.04
N MET A 45 0.64 23.38 9.85
CA MET A 45 1.30 23.36 8.54
C MET A 45 2.18 22.12 8.31
N LEU A 46 2.06 21.10 9.15
CA LEU A 46 2.75 19.82 9.00
C LEU A 46 1.81 18.75 8.44
N MET A 47 2.38 17.64 7.97
CA MET A 47 1.61 16.50 7.50
C MET A 47 0.84 15.86 8.66
N ASP A 48 -0.48 15.69 8.51
CA ASP A 48 -1.29 14.90 9.45
C ASP A 48 -1.05 13.41 9.17
N SER A 49 -0.24 12.74 9.99
CA SER A 49 0.10 11.33 9.80
C SER A 49 -1.11 10.39 9.89
N ARG A 50 -2.08 10.70 10.76
CA ARG A 50 -3.29 9.89 10.95
C ARG A 50 -4.18 10.02 9.71
N HIS A 51 -4.46 11.26 9.29
CA HIS A 51 -5.27 11.48 8.10
C HIS A 51 -4.56 10.97 6.84
N PHE A 52 -3.23 11.12 6.73
CA PHE A 52 -2.43 10.51 5.67
C PHE A 52 -2.68 9.00 5.59
N ASN A 53 -2.53 8.28 6.71
CA ASN A 53 -2.70 6.83 6.74
C ASN A 53 -4.12 6.41 6.37
N VAL A 54 -5.15 7.08 6.93
CA VAL A 54 -6.56 6.76 6.63
C VAL A 54 -6.89 7.08 5.17
N PHE A 55 -6.46 8.24 4.67
CA PHE A 55 -6.71 8.68 3.31
C PHE A 55 -6.03 7.76 2.29
N PHE A 56 -4.72 7.55 2.39
CA PHE A 56 -3.99 6.74 1.42
C PHE A 56 -4.28 5.25 1.53
N ALA A 57 -4.75 4.77 2.68
CA ALA A 57 -5.35 3.45 2.75
C ALA A 57 -6.61 3.37 1.88
N THR A 58 -7.52 4.36 1.91
CA THR A 58 -8.91 4.20 1.46
C THR A 58 -9.32 4.96 0.19
N TYR A 59 -8.51 5.90 -0.30
CA TYR A 59 -8.92 6.83 -1.36
C TYR A 59 -9.31 6.16 -2.69
N ARG A 60 -8.75 4.99 -2.98
CA ARG A 60 -9.00 4.22 -4.21
C ARG A 60 -10.46 3.80 -4.37
N SER A 61 -11.23 3.80 -3.28
CA SER A 61 -12.67 3.54 -3.32
C SER A 61 -13.49 4.68 -3.93
N PHE A 62 -12.93 5.91 -3.99
CA PHE A 62 -13.65 7.11 -4.44
C PHE A 62 -12.83 8.04 -5.36
N ALA A 63 -11.55 7.78 -5.60
CA ALA A 63 -10.68 8.61 -6.44
C ALA A 63 -9.58 7.79 -7.14
N THR A 64 -8.90 8.41 -8.10
CA THR A 64 -7.77 7.81 -8.84
C THR A 64 -6.44 8.42 -8.41
N CYS A 65 -5.33 7.68 -8.62
CA CYS A 65 -3.97 8.18 -8.39
C CYS A 65 -3.73 9.50 -9.13
N SER A 66 -4.08 9.57 -10.42
CA SER A 66 -3.95 10.79 -11.23
C SER A 66 -4.71 11.99 -10.63
N SER A 67 -5.96 11.81 -10.18
CA SER A 67 -6.78 12.88 -9.59
C SER A 67 -6.21 13.41 -8.26
N VAL A 68 -5.73 12.51 -7.39
CA VAL A 68 -5.11 12.89 -6.10
C VAL A 68 -3.79 13.63 -6.35
N LEU A 69 -2.96 13.09 -7.24
CA LEU A 69 -1.68 13.70 -7.61
C LEU A 69 -1.90 15.10 -8.18
N GLU A 70 -2.86 15.27 -9.08
CA GLU A 70 -3.18 16.57 -9.66
C GLU A 70 -3.54 17.61 -8.59
N LEU A 71 -4.39 17.26 -7.62
CA LEU A 71 -4.76 18.18 -6.54
C LEU A 71 -3.56 18.57 -5.66
N LEU A 72 -2.66 17.63 -5.37
CA LEU A 72 -1.44 17.91 -4.62
C LEU A 72 -0.51 18.88 -5.38
N LEU A 73 -0.29 18.63 -6.68
CA LEU A 73 0.56 19.47 -7.53
C LEU A 73 -0.05 20.86 -7.74
N GLN A 74 -1.36 20.95 -8.02
CA GLN A 74 -2.07 22.22 -8.14
C GLN A 74 -1.97 23.05 -6.85
N ARG A 75 -2.10 22.41 -5.69
CA ARG A 75 -1.95 23.10 -4.40
C ARG A 75 -0.51 23.61 -4.20
N TYR A 76 0.50 22.83 -4.59
CA TYR A 76 1.91 23.25 -4.53
C TYR A 76 2.15 24.51 -5.36
N VAL A 77 1.66 24.54 -6.61
CA VAL A 77 1.81 25.70 -7.52
C VAL A 77 1.02 26.90 -6.99
N SER A 78 -0.19 26.69 -6.48
CA SER A 78 -1.00 27.76 -5.90
C SER A 78 -0.30 28.44 -4.72
N LEU A 79 0.41 27.68 -3.87
CA LEU A 79 1.22 28.24 -2.79
C LEU A 79 2.41 29.05 -3.30
N GLU A 80 3.01 28.65 -4.42
CA GLU A 80 4.10 29.38 -5.06
C GLU A 80 3.62 30.74 -5.58
N MET A 81 2.51 30.74 -6.32
CA MET A 81 1.91 31.95 -6.92
C MET A 81 1.41 32.94 -5.86
N ASN A 82 0.84 32.42 -4.77
CA ASN A 82 0.30 33.25 -3.68
C ASN A 82 1.30 33.50 -2.54
N SER A 83 2.58 33.18 -2.74
CA SER A 83 3.62 33.26 -1.69
C SER A 83 3.82 34.68 -1.12
N LEU A 84 3.55 35.72 -1.92
CA LEU A 84 3.62 37.12 -1.45
C LEU A 84 2.45 37.49 -0.52
N VAL A 85 1.28 36.89 -0.75
CA VAL A 85 0.05 37.17 0.04
C VAL A 85 0.07 36.36 1.34
N ILE A 86 0.46 35.09 1.27
CA ILE A 86 0.46 34.16 2.41
C ILE A 86 1.71 34.32 3.29
N GLY A 87 2.77 34.91 2.72
CA GLY A 87 4.08 35.03 3.33
C GLY A 87 5.00 33.89 2.88
N LYS A 88 6.20 34.25 2.40
CA LYS A 88 7.17 33.31 1.81
C LYS A 88 7.52 32.14 2.73
N ALA A 89 7.73 32.42 4.02
CA ALA A 89 8.07 31.37 5.00
C ALA A 89 6.93 30.35 5.14
N LYS A 90 5.69 30.83 5.26
CA LYS A 90 4.49 29.99 5.38
C LYS A 90 4.26 29.15 4.12
N ALA A 91 4.37 29.78 2.94
CA ALA A 91 4.25 29.07 1.67
C ALA A 91 5.33 27.97 1.53
N ALA A 92 6.57 28.27 1.91
CA ALA A 92 7.68 27.30 1.88
C ALA A 92 7.42 26.11 2.82
N THR A 93 6.96 26.35 4.05
CA THR A 93 6.62 25.26 5.00
C THR A 93 5.53 24.36 4.45
N LEU A 94 4.46 24.93 3.90
CA LEU A 94 3.37 24.16 3.30
C LEU A 94 3.84 23.36 2.07
N GLN A 95 4.68 23.94 1.23
CA GLN A 95 5.29 23.23 0.09
C GLN A 95 6.19 22.08 0.53
N CYS A 96 6.97 22.26 1.61
CA CYS A 96 7.74 21.18 2.21
C CYS A 96 6.84 20.04 2.71
N SER A 97 5.74 20.36 3.42
CA SER A 97 4.81 19.33 3.89
C SER A 97 4.09 18.61 2.74
N LEU A 98 3.72 19.31 1.66
CA LEU A 98 3.16 18.67 0.45
C LEU A 98 4.17 17.74 -0.21
N ARG A 99 5.44 18.15 -0.29
CA ARG A 99 6.52 17.29 -0.79
C ARG A 99 6.68 16.06 0.09
N SER A 100 6.64 16.19 1.41
CA SER A 100 6.68 15.06 2.34
C SER A 100 5.51 14.09 2.13
N VAL A 101 4.29 14.59 1.94
CA VAL A 101 3.12 13.75 1.61
C VAL A 101 3.37 12.94 0.34
N ILE A 102 3.83 13.58 -0.74
CA ILE A 102 4.10 12.89 -2.02
C ILE A 102 5.23 11.87 -1.86
N MET A 103 6.29 12.20 -1.12
CA MET A 103 7.40 11.29 -0.87
C MET A 103 6.96 10.07 -0.06
N CYS A 104 6.20 10.26 1.03
CA CYS A 104 5.64 9.15 1.81
C CYS A 104 4.69 8.31 0.96
N TRP A 105 3.91 8.93 0.07
CA TRP A 105 3.03 8.19 -0.84
C TRP A 105 3.82 7.30 -1.81
N LEU A 106 4.89 7.83 -2.42
CA LEU A 106 5.81 7.06 -3.28
C LEU A 106 6.55 5.94 -2.56
N GLU A 107 6.69 6.02 -1.24
CA GLU A 107 7.40 5.04 -0.42
C GLU A 107 6.48 3.96 0.16
N MET A 108 5.32 4.36 0.67
CA MET A 108 4.39 3.46 1.36
C MET A 108 3.39 2.78 0.42
N TYR A 109 3.08 3.41 -0.72
CA TYR A 109 2.13 2.88 -1.70
C TYR A 109 2.67 3.00 -3.16
N PRO A 110 3.86 2.48 -3.45
CA PRO A 110 4.46 2.56 -4.78
C PRO A 110 3.58 1.94 -5.89
N GLU A 111 2.77 0.94 -5.54
CA GLU A 111 1.84 0.24 -6.43
C GLU A 111 0.83 1.17 -7.13
N ASP A 112 0.50 2.32 -6.53
CA ASP A 112 -0.40 3.32 -7.13
C ASP A 112 0.14 3.95 -8.40
N PHE A 113 1.45 3.88 -8.56
CA PHE A 113 2.18 4.44 -9.68
C PHE A 113 2.55 3.39 -10.72
N ASN A 114 2.22 2.12 -10.47
CA ASN A 114 2.40 1.03 -11.42
C ASN A 114 1.24 1.03 -12.44
N GLU A 115 1.27 2.01 -13.35
CA GLU A 115 0.28 2.19 -14.43
C GLU A 115 0.91 1.88 -15.81
N PRO A 116 1.18 0.59 -16.11
CA PRO A 116 1.86 0.13 -17.33
C PRO A 116 1.08 0.45 -18.60
N SER A 117 -0.26 0.35 -18.54
CA SER A 117 -1.15 0.64 -19.67
C SER A 117 -1.14 2.11 -20.10
N ALA A 118 -0.68 3.01 -19.23
CA ALA A 118 -0.57 4.45 -19.47
C ALA A 118 0.90 4.91 -19.57
N ASP A 119 1.85 4.01 -19.83
CA ASP A 119 3.31 4.25 -19.82
C ASP A 119 3.78 5.06 -18.59
N PHE A 120 3.22 4.72 -17.43
CA PHE A 120 3.57 5.36 -16.15
C PHE A 120 3.38 6.89 -16.15
N ALA A 121 2.27 7.37 -16.73
CA ALA A 121 1.96 8.79 -16.89
C ALA A 121 2.06 9.60 -15.59
N THR A 122 1.61 9.04 -14.46
CA THR A 122 1.68 9.69 -13.12
C THR A 122 3.14 9.90 -12.67
N LEU A 123 4.01 8.91 -12.86
CA LEU A 123 5.45 9.04 -12.59
C LEU A 123 6.12 10.03 -13.54
N MET A 124 5.79 10.00 -14.83
CA MET A 124 6.30 10.97 -15.80
C MET A 124 5.91 12.40 -15.42
N ARG A 125 4.66 12.61 -14.97
CA ARG A 125 4.20 13.91 -14.46
C ARG A 125 5.00 14.36 -13.24
N LEU A 126 5.27 13.48 -12.28
CA LEU A 126 6.11 13.79 -11.12
C LEU A 126 7.56 14.13 -11.50
N ILE A 127 8.14 13.40 -12.46
CA ILE A 127 9.50 13.66 -12.97
C ILE A 127 9.57 15.05 -13.60
N GLU A 128 8.59 15.39 -14.44
CA GLU A 128 8.54 16.69 -15.10
C GLU A 128 8.26 17.82 -14.12
N PHE A 129 7.32 17.63 -13.19
CA PHE A 129 7.05 18.58 -12.12
C PHE A 129 8.29 18.86 -11.27
N GLY A 130 9.00 17.80 -10.84
CA GLY A 130 10.24 17.95 -10.08
C GLY A 130 11.36 18.61 -10.89
N ARG A 131 11.37 18.49 -12.23
CA ARG A 131 12.29 19.23 -13.10
C ARG A 131 11.94 20.72 -13.12
N ILE A 132 10.67 21.07 -13.30
CA ILE A 132 10.18 22.47 -13.39
C ILE A 132 10.40 23.21 -12.07
N HIS A 133 9.98 22.62 -10.94
CA HIS A 133 10.05 23.23 -9.62
C HIS A 133 11.36 22.93 -8.87
N LYS A 134 12.35 22.33 -9.54
CA LYS A 134 13.69 22.01 -8.99
C LYS A 134 13.65 21.12 -7.73
N ILE A 135 12.71 20.18 -7.66
CA ILE A 135 12.55 19.20 -6.58
C ILE A 135 13.29 17.91 -6.96
N THR A 136 14.54 17.79 -6.50
CA THR A 136 15.48 16.76 -6.99
C THR A 136 15.21 15.35 -6.47
N ASP A 137 14.87 15.21 -5.20
CA ASP A 137 14.59 13.94 -4.53
C ASP A 137 13.34 13.26 -5.07
N MET A 138 12.21 13.99 -5.16
CA MET A 138 10.95 13.50 -5.71
C MET A 138 11.10 13.05 -7.16
N ARG A 139 11.81 13.87 -7.97
CA ARG A 139 12.15 13.51 -9.35
C ARG A 139 12.99 12.24 -9.42
N THR A 140 13.96 12.09 -8.53
CA THR A 140 14.86 10.93 -8.51
C THR A 140 14.12 9.67 -8.09
N LYS A 141 13.30 9.73 -7.04
CA LYS A 141 12.46 8.63 -6.57
C LYS A 141 11.47 8.19 -7.65
N ALA A 142 10.75 9.12 -8.28
CA ALA A 142 9.81 8.80 -9.35
C ALA A 142 10.51 8.16 -10.56
N ARG A 143 11.71 8.63 -10.93
CA ARG A 143 12.50 8.01 -12.00
C ARG A 143 12.95 6.60 -11.64
N GLN A 144 13.48 6.40 -10.43
CA GLN A 144 13.89 5.08 -9.96
C GLN A 144 12.73 4.09 -9.99
N LEU A 145 11.56 4.50 -9.49
CA LEU A 145 10.37 3.66 -9.46
C LEU A 145 9.92 3.28 -10.88
N ARG A 146 9.89 4.25 -11.80
CA ARG A 146 9.55 4.01 -13.21
C ARG A 146 10.52 3.02 -13.87
N GLU A 147 11.82 3.20 -13.67
CA GLU A 147 12.82 2.29 -14.26
C GLU A 147 12.73 0.88 -13.66
N THR A 148 12.42 0.75 -12.37
CA THR A 148 12.15 -0.54 -11.74
C THR A 148 10.95 -1.22 -12.40
N TYR A 149 9.83 -0.52 -12.59
CA TYR A 149 8.65 -1.10 -13.24
C TYR A 149 8.88 -1.40 -14.73
N LYS A 150 9.59 -0.55 -15.46
CA LYS A 150 9.96 -0.85 -16.86
C LYS A 150 10.81 -2.11 -16.99
N ARG A 151 11.81 -2.29 -16.11
CA ARG A 151 12.61 -3.52 -16.08
C ARG A 151 11.75 -4.74 -15.75
N GLN A 152 10.84 -4.63 -14.79
CA GLN A 152 9.91 -5.73 -14.47
C GLN A 152 9.04 -6.13 -15.67
N ILE A 153 8.55 -5.17 -16.47
CA ILE A 153 7.80 -5.48 -17.70
C ILE A 153 8.69 -6.19 -18.72
N MET A 154 9.89 -5.66 -18.99
CA MET A 154 10.77 -6.23 -20.00
C MET A 154 11.25 -7.65 -19.66
N ASP A 155 11.46 -7.92 -18.36
CA ASP A 155 11.87 -9.24 -17.87
C ASP A 155 10.72 -10.27 -17.89
N GLY A 156 9.52 -9.91 -18.39
CA GLY A 156 8.32 -10.76 -18.32
C GLY A 156 7.77 -10.95 -16.90
N ARG A 157 8.33 -10.21 -15.92
CA ARG A 157 7.93 -10.23 -14.50
C ARG A 157 6.63 -9.47 -14.21
N TYR A 158 5.89 -9.10 -15.24
CA TYR A 158 4.59 -8.48 -15.10
C TYR A 158 3.58 -9.36 -14.34
N LEU A 159 3.66 -10.68 -14.55
CA LEU A 159 2.91 -11.68 -13.76
C LEU A 159 3.56 -11.99 -12.40
N ALA A 160 4.78 -11.49 -12.13
CA ALA A 160 5.63 -11.86 -11.00
C ALA A 160 5.37 -11.05 -9.71
N GLN A 161 4.28 -10.26 -9.69
CA GLN A 161 3.82 -9.55 -8.49
C GLN A 161 2.87 -10.39 -7.62
N ILE A 162 2.45 -11.56 -8.10
CA ILE A 162 1.66 -12.52 -7.31
C ILE A 162 2.61 -13.60 -6.80
N PRO A 163 2.70 -13.84 -5.48
CA PRO A 163 3.37 -15.02 -4.96
C PRO A 163 2.72 -16.26 -5.55
N SER A 164 3.48 -17.01 -6.34
CA SER A 164 3.04 -18.29 -6.89
C SER A 164 4.01 -19.37 -6.46
N MET A 165 3.50 -20.61 -6.41
CA MET A 165 4.33 -21.80 -6.17
C MET A 165 5.54 -21.84 -7.12
N GLU A 166 5.30 -21.54 -8.39
CA GLU A 166 6.32 -21.55 -9.44
C GLU A 166 7.44 -20.54 -9.17
N GLN A 167 7.10 -19.35 -8.67
CA GLN A 167 8.08 -18.28 -8.46
C GLN A 167 8.94 -18.48 -7.20
N TYR A 168 8.37 -19.03 -6.12
CA TYR A 168 9.15 -19.37 -4.91
C TYR A 168 10.15 -20.50 -5.20
N VAL A 169 9.72 -21.54 -5.94
CA VAL A 169 10.59 -22.64 -6.36
C VAL A 169 11.74 -22.10 -7.20
N PHE A 170 11.44 -21.21 -8.16
CA PHE A 170 12.45 -20.53 -8.97
C PHE A 170 13.42 -19.67 -8.13
N ASN A 171 12.92 -18.87 -7.18
CA ASN A 171 13.74 -17.98 -6.36
C ASN A 171 14.65 -18.70 -5.36
N ILE A 172 14.29 -19.91 -4.92
CA ILE A 172 15.10 -20.70 -3.98
C ILE A 172 16.23 -21.46 -4.72
N GLY A 173 16.30 -21.33 -6.04
CA GLY A 173 17.33 -21.98 -6.84
C GLY A 173 17.08 -23.47 -7.05
N TYR A 174 15.83 -23.92 -6.89
CA TYR A 174 15.43 -25.20 -7.44
C TYR A 174 15.23 -25.01 -8.95
N ASP A 175 15.98 -25.76 -9.76
CA ASP A 175 15.66 -25.89 -11.18
C ASP A 175 14.18 -26.25 -11.29
N ALA A 176 13.42 -25.50 -12.10
CA ALA A 176 12.03 -25.81 -12.37
C ALA A 176 11.98 -27.28 -12.83
N PRO A 177 11.46 -28.21 -12.00
CA PRO A 177 11.46 -29.61 -12.40
C PRO A 177 10.57 -29.70 -13.62
N ASP A 178 10.97 -30.50 -14.62
CA ASP A 178 10.19 -30.72 -15.83
C ASP A 178 8.71 -30.87 -15.46
N PHE A 179 7.80 -30.18 -16.15
CA PHE A 179 6.39 -30.10 -15.76
C PHE A 179 5.80 -31.49 -15.49
N ASP A 180 6.20 -32.48 -16.29
CA ASP A 180 5.85 -33.88 -16.12
C ASP A 180 6.39 -34.49 -14.82
N THR A 181 7.61 -34.17 -14.40
CA THR A 181 8.18 -34.62 -13.11
C THR A 181 7.45 -34.02 -11.91
N CYS A 182 7.05 -32.74 -12.00
CA CYS A 182 6.23 -32.07 -10.99
C CYS A 182 4.84 -32.70 -10.87
N VAL A 183 4.18 -32.94 -12.01
CA VAL A 183 2.87 -33.60 -12.06
C VAL A 183 2.95 -35.04 -11.57
N GLN A 184 4.00 -35.79 -11.92
CA GLN A 184 4.22 -37.14 -11.43
C GLN A 184 4.45 -37.17 -9.91
N ARG A 185 5.26 -36.26 -9.35
CA ARG A 185 5.44 -36.12 -7.89
C ARG A 185 4.14 -35.71 -7.20
N ALA A 186 3.39 -34.76 -7.75
CA ALA A 186 2.11 -34.33 -7.22
C ALA A 186 1.04 -35.44 -7.27
N ASN A 187 1.09 -36.30 -8.28
CA ASN A 187 0.27 -37.51 -8.38
C ASN A 187 0.72 -38.62 -7.40
N MET A 188 1.98 -38.58 -6.94
CA MET A 188 2.53 -39.48 -5.92
C MET A 188 2.17 -39.05 -4.49
N PHE A 189 1.81 -37.77 -4.29
CA PHE A 189 1.28 -37.27 -3.03
C PHE A 189 -0.19 -37.69 -2.85
N ASP A 190 -0.37 -38.91 -2.38
CA ASP A 190 -1.68 -39.33 -1.92
C ASP A 190 -2.01 -38.56 -0.62
N ILE A 191 -3.11 -37.79 -0.63
CA ILE A 191 -3.71 -37.19 0.58
C ILE A 191 -4.24 -38.32 1.48
N GLY A 192 -3.35 -39.15 2.02
CA GLY A 192 -3.59 -40.21 2.99
C GLY A 192 -3.22 -39.74 4.40
N ARG A 193 -3.42 -40.61 5.40
CA ARG A 193 -3.12 -40.31 6.81
C ARG A 193 -1.66 -39.96 7.07
N GLU A 194 -0.74 -40.49 6.27
CA GLU A 194 0.69 -40.45 6.56
C GLU A 194 1.34 -39.11 6.20
N ASN A 195 0.76 -38.39 5.24
CA ASN A 195 1.29 -37.11 4.73
C ASN A 195 0.43 -35.91 5.14
N CYS A 196 -0.62 -36.10 5.94
CA CYS A 196 -1.62 -35.06 6.20
C CYS A 196 -1.04 -33.85 6.94
N VAL A 197 -0.10 -34.06 7.87
CA VAL A 197 0.56 -33.00 8.64
C VAL A 197 1.46 -32.17 7.73
N GLN A 198 2.30 -32.81 6.92
CA GLN A 198 3.20 -32.13 5.98
C GLN A 198 2.42 -31.35 4.92
N ILE A 199 1.32 -31.91 4.40
CA ILE A 199 0.43 -31.19 3.48
C ILE A 199 -0.19 -29.97 4.17
N ALA A 200 -0.66 -30.10 5.41
CA ALA A 200 -1.21 -28.98 6.17
C ALA A 200 -0.18 -27.88 6.43
N GLU A 201 1.06 -28.24 6.77
CA GLU A 201 2.18 -27.30 6.96
C GLU A 201 2.48 -26.54 5.67
N GLN A 202 2.61 -27.24 4.53
CA GLN A 202 2.87 -26.59 3.25
C GLN A 202 1.71 -25.68 2.83
N LEU A 203 0.46 -26.11 2.96
CA LEU A 203 -0.70 -25.27 2.68
C LEU A 203 -0.74 -24.03 3.57
N THR A 204 -0.48 -24.19 4.87
CA THR A 204 -0.45 -23.07 5.82
C THR A 204 0.66 -22.08 5.50
N PHE A 205 1.83 -22.58 5.09
CA PHE A 205 2.93 -21.74 4.62
C PHE A 205 2.51 -20.91 3.41
N TRP A 206 1.88 -21.53 2.42
CA TRP A 206 1.40 -20.84 1.22
C TRP A 206 0.29 -19.84 1.49
N ASP A 207 -0.65 -20.18 2.36
CA ASP A 207 -1.69 -19.25 2.81
C ASP A 207 -1.06 -18.03 3.50
N ALA A 208 -0.03 -18.24 4.33
CA ALA A 208 0.67 -17.17 5.03
C ALA A 208 1.46 -16.26 4.07
N GLU A 209 2.19 -16.82 3.10
CA GLU A 209 2.93 -16.04 2.09
C GLU A 209 1.98 -15.21 1.21
N LEU A 210 0.90 -15.82 0.72
CA LEU A 210 -0.12 -15.09 -0.03
C LEU A 210 -0.78 -13.99 0.80
N PHE A 211 -1.00 -14.23 2.09
CA PHE A 211 -1.61 -13.24 2.98
C PHE A 211 -0.69 -12.06 3.30
N LYS A 212 0.63 -12.27 3.40
CA LYS A 212 1.61 -11.18 3.62
C LYS A 212 1.66 -10.20 2.46
N GLU A 213 1.51 -10.71 1.24
CA GLU A 213 1.57 -9.93 0.01
C GLU A 213 0.17 -9.42 -0.40
N LEU A 214 -0.86 -9.72 0.38
CA LEU A 214 -2.21 -9.22 0.17
C LEU A 214 -2.21 -7.70 0.35
N LEU A 215 -2.63 -7.00 -0.70
CA LEU A 215 -2.80 -5.55 -0.66
C LEU A 215 -4.17 -5.22 -0.06
N PRO A 216 -4.27 -4.68 1.18
CA PRO A 216 -5.55 -4.43 1.83
C PRO A 216 -6.45 -3.48 1.02
N GLN A 217 -5.84 -2.64 0.19
CA GLN A 217 -6.53 -1.69 -0.68
C GLN A 217 -7.38 -2.41 -1.74
N GLN A 218 -6.99 -3.62 -2.18
CA GLN A 218 -7.78 -4.43 -3.13
C GLN A 218 -9.05 -5.03 -2.50
N CYS A 219 -9.10 -5.14 -1.17
CA CYS A 219 -10.29 -5.59 -0.44
C CYS A 219 -11.37 -4.51 -0.33
N GLN A 220 -11.07 -3.26 -0.66
CA GLN A 220 -11.95 -2.13 -0.44
C GLN A 220 -13.11 -2.07 -1.43
N GLY A 221 -14.24 -1.50 -0.99
CA GLY A 221 -15.39 -1.21 -1.86
C GLY A 221 -15.99 -2.43 -2.57
N CYS A 222 -15.73 -3.65 -2.07
CA CYS A 222 -16.08 -4.91 -2.71
C CYS A 222 -15.61 -5.00 -4.18
N VAL A 223 -14.50 -4.35 -4.53
CA VAL A 223 -13.99 -4.29 -5.92
C VAL A 223 -13.67 -5.68 -6.45
N TRP A 224 -13.19 -6.59 -5.59
CA TRP A 224 -12.93 -8.01 -5.89
C TRP A 224 -14.18 -8.85 -6.21
N ASN A 225 -15.39 -8.40 -5.83
CA ASN A 225 -16.65 -9.10 -6.11
C ASN A 225 -17.34 -8.58 -7.39
N LYS A 226 -16.80 -7.53 -8.02
CA LYS A 226 -17.37 -6.98 -9.27
C LYS A 226 -16.98 -7.88 -10.44
N ARG A 227 -17.88 -8.81 -10.81
CA ARG A 227 -17.70 -9.81 -11.88
C ARG A 227 -17.36 -9.26 -13.27
N ASN A 228 -17.51 -7.96 -13.49
CA ASN A 228 -17.22 -7.28 -14.75
C ASN A 228 -16.75 -5.85 -14.45
N LYS A 229 -15.51 -5.49 -14.84
CA LYS A 229 -15.10 -4.19 -15.46
C LYS A 229 -13.69 -3.70 -15.16
N LEU A 230 -12.97 -4.26 -14.19
CA LEU A 230 -11.58 -3.87 -13.92
C LEU A 230 -10.68 -5.07 -14.22
N GLY A 231 -9.60 -4.85 -14.98
CA GLY A 231 -8.69 -5.92 -15.40
C GLY A 231 -8.06 -6.66 -14.21
N PRO A 232 -7.45 -7.85 -14.46
CA PRO A 232 -6.80 -8.68 -13.44
C PRO A 232 -5.81 -7.91 -12.56
N GLU A 233 -5.20 -6.87 -13.13
CA GLU A 233 -4.32 -5.84 -12.53
C GLU A 233 -4.84 -5.20 -11.24
N THR A 234 -6.15 -5.17 -11.00
CA THR A 234 -6.73 -4.34 -9.93
C THR A 234 -7.01 -5.10 -8.63
N VAL A 235 -7.05 -6.43 -8.68
CA VAL A 235 -7.37 -7.30 -7.54
C VAL A 235 -6.51 -8.56 -7.52
N TYR A 236 -5.31 -8.50 -8.11
CA TYR A 236 -4.48 -9.67 -8.38
C TYR A 236 -4.06 -10.44 -7.11
N THR A 237 -3.76 -9.76 -6.00
CA THR A 237 -3.34 -10.44 -4.76
C THR A 237 -4.53 -11.12 -4.08
N VAL A 238 -5.67 -10.42 -4.00
CA VAL A 238 -6.93 -10.99 -3.49
C VAL A 238 -7.38 -12.17 -4.34
N ARG A 239 -7.27 -12.06 -5.67
CA ARG A 239 -7.66 -13.12 -6.61
C ARG A 239 -6.77 -14.35 -6.45
N ALA A 240 -5.46 -14.16 -6.28
CA ALA A 240 -4.52 -15.25 -6.05
C ALA A 240 -4.86 -16.04 -4.77
N THR A 241 -5.16 -15.35 -3.66
CA THR A 241 -5.61 -15.99 -2.42
C THR A 241 -6.93 -16.76 -2.62
N ILE A 242 -7.92 -16.15 -3.29
CA ILE A 242 -9.21 -16.80 -3.56
C ILE A 242 -9.05 -18.03 -4.44
N ASP A 243 -8.25 -17.94 -5.50
CA ASP A 243 -8.07 -19.03 -6.46
C ASP A 243 -7.30 -20.19 -5.82
N GLN A 244 -6.29 -19.92 -4.98
CA GLN A 244 -5.57 -20.95 -4.24
C GLN A 244 -6.50 -21.72 -3.27
N VAL A 245 -7.34 -21.02 -2.49
CA VAL A 245 -8.35 -21.64 -1.62
C VAL A 245 -9.38 -22.43 -2.44
N SER A 246 -9.84 -21.88 -3.56
CA SER A 246 -10.84 -22.51 -4.44
C SER A 246 -10.29 -23.79 -5.08
N LEU A 247 -9.01 -23.80 -5.46
CA LEU A 247 -8.31 -24.97 -5.99
C LEU A 247 -8.22 -26.08 -4.95
N ILE A 248 -7.84 -25.75 -3.71
CA ILE A 248 -7.76 -26.72 -2.60
C ILE A 248 -9.14 -27.35 -2.35
N TYR A 249 -10.18 -26.51 -2.26
CA TYR A 249 -11.55 -26.98 -2.07
C TYR A 249 -11.99 -27.94 -3.19
N THR A 250 -11.73 -27.56 -4.45
CA THR A 250 -12.09 -28.36 -5.62
C THR A 250 -11.34 -29.69 -5.65
N LYS A 251 -10.04 -29.70 -5.33
CA LYS A 251 -9.23 -30.93 -5.24
C LYS A 251 -9.76 -31.86 -4.13
N LYS A 252 -10.07 -31.32 -2.95
CA LYS A 252 -10.68 -32.08 -1.84
C LYS A 252 -12.01 -32.70 -2.26
N LYS A 253 -12.89 -31.91 -2.88
CA LYS A 253 -14.20 -32.37 -3.38
C LYS A 253 -14.07 -33.47 -4.42
N LYS A 254 -13.16 -33.32 -5.40
CA LYS A 254 -12.88 -34.36 -6.42
C LYS A 254 -12.38 -35.66 -5.81
N LYS A 255 -11.51 -35.59 -4.78
CA LYS A 255 -10.99 -36.78 -4.11
C LYS A 255 -12.07 -37.51 -3.31
N ILE A 256 -12.90 -36.77 -2.56
CA ILE A 256 -14.06 -37.35 -1.85
C ILE A 256 -14.98 -38.02 -2.87
N LEU A 257 -15.36 -37.34 -3.95
CA LEU A 257 -16.21 -37.95 -4.97
C LEU A 257 -15.60 -39.22 -5.59
N ARG A 258 -14.28 -39.29 -5.82
CA ARG A 258 -13.63 -40.54 -6.28
C ARG A 258 -13.72 -41.68 -5.26
N VAL A 259 -13.53 -41.38 -3.97
CA VAL A 259 -13.58 -42.40 -2.91
C VAL A 259 -15.00 -42.94 -2.68
N TYR A 260 -16.03 -42.10 -2.87
CA TYR A 260 -17.42 -42.49 -2.64
C TYR A 260 -18.12 -43.07 -3.89
N PHE A 261 -17.56 -42.90 -5.08
CA PHE A 261 -18.13 -43.40 -6.35
C PHE A 261 -17.22 -44.41 -7.09
N GLN A 262 -16.20 -44.96 -6.41
CA GLN A 262 -15.52 -46.22 -6.76
C GLN A 262 -16.06 -47.34 -5.89
#